data_AF-A0A061QXX6-F1
#
_entry.id   AF-A0A061QXX6-F1
#
_cell.length_a   1.000
_cell.length_b   1.000
_cell.length_c   1.000
_cell.angle_alpha   90.00
_cell.angle_beta   90.00
_cell.angle_gamma   90.00
#
_symmetry.space_group_name_H-M   'P 1'
#
loop_
_entity.id
_entity.type
_entity.pdbx_description
1 polymer ?
#
loop_
_entity_poly.entity_id
_entity_poly.type
_entity_poly.pdbx_seq_one_letter_code
_entity_poly.pdbx_strand_id
1 'polypeptide(L)'
;ELLLSLDDGIENRKGASQELIDSMPTDVVDGSSPEGSGSRCTVCLEEPAAGQVMRVLPCSHRFHRDCIDKWLAVKASCPICLRDLK
;
A
#
# COMPACT_ATOMS: atom_id res chain seq x y z
N GLU A 1 -27.14 -21.57 19.32
CA GLU A 1 -25.85 -20.89 19.57
C GLU A 1 -25.52 -20.11 18.32
N LEU A 2 -25.60 -18.77 18.40
CA LEU A 2 -25.73 -17.87 17.24
C LEU A 2 -24.43 -17.05 17.06
N LEU A 3 -23.35 -17.76 16.72
CA LEU A 3 -22.03 -17.23 16.33
C LEU A 3 -21.52 -18.25 15.29
N LEU A 4 -21.48 -17.98 13.99
CA LEU A 4 -20.65 -16.98 13.31
C LEU A 4 -21.29 -16.63 11.96
N SER A 5 -21.94 -15.46 11.88
CA SER A 5 -22.21 -14.76 10.62
C SER A 5 -21.08 -13.77 10.38
N LEU A 6 -19.88 -14.29 10.17
CA LEU A 6 -18.77 -13.58 9.55
C LEU A 6 -18.60 -14.40 8.25
N ASP A 7 -18.75 -13.87 7.05
CA ASP A 7 -18.07 -12.71 6.49
C ASP A 7 -18.92 -12.09 5.36
N ASP A 8 -19.94 -11.31 5.69
CA ASP A 8 -20.65 -10.46 4.71
C ASP A 8 -19.84 -9.16 4.55
N GLY A 9 -19.09 -8.99 3.46
CA GLY A 9 -18.44 -7.69 3.20
C GLY A 9 -17.22 -7.63 2.28
N ILE A 10 -16.90 -8.66 1.49
CA ILE A 10 -15.78 -8.61 0.51
C ILE A 10 -16.30 -8.67 -0.94
N GLU A 11 -17.59 -8.51 -1.18
CA GLU A 11 -18.12 -8.52 -2.54
C GLU A 11 -18.11 -7.10 -3.10
N ASN A 12 -17.23 -6.86 -4.09
CA ASN A 12 -17.27 -5.73 -5.01
C ASN A 12 -16.87 -4.34 -4.45
N ARG A 13 -15.80 -4.24 -3.67
CA ARG A 13 -15.08 -2.96 -3.54
C ARG A 13 -14.27 -2.74 -4.82
N LYS A 14 -14.78 -1.89 -5.71
CA LYS A 14 -14.04 -1.41 -6.89
C LYS A 14 -12.86 -0.57 -6.41
N GLY A 15 -11.67 -1.16 -6.38
CA GLY A 15 -10.43 -0.45 -6.15
C GLY A 15 -10.06 0.47 -7.32
N ALA A 16 -8.82 0.95 -7.30
CA ALA A 16 -8.24 1.73 -8.38
C ALA A 16 -7.87 0.83 -9.56
N SER A 17 -7.94 1.35 -10.78
CA SER A 17 -7.44 0.68 -11.97
C SER A 17 -5.92 0.50 -11.87
N GLN A 18 -5.41 -0.62 -12.37
CA GLN A 18 -3.97 -0.91 -12.38
C GLN A 18 -3.17 0.21 -13.08
N GLU A 19 -3.72 0.83 -14.11
CA GLU A 19 -3.10 1.94 -14.84
C GLU A 19 -2.87 3.18 -13.96
N LEU A 20 -3.84 3.51 -13.11
CA LEU A 20 -3.73 4.63 -12.17
C LEU A 20 -2.69 4.31 -11.09
N ILE A 21 -2.70 3.07 -10.61
CA ILE A 21 -1.75 2.59 -9.63
C ILE A 21 -0.34 2.67 -10.23
N ASP A 22 -0.11 2.14 -11.44
CA ASP A 22 1.19 2.13 -12.10
C ASP A 22 1.72 3.53 -12.41
N SER A 23 0.83 4.47 -12.70
CA SER A 23 1.17 5.88 -12.91
C SER A 23 1.64 6.61 -11.64
N MET A 24 1.50 6.02 -10.45
CA MET A 24 1.96 6.64 -9.20
C MET A 24 3.48 6.59 -9.05
N PRO A 25 4.08 7.63 -8.46
CA PRO A 25 5.53 7.73 -8.28
C PRO A 25 6.05 6.56 -7.43
N THR A 26 7.19 6.03 -7.86
CA THR A 26 7.93 5.00 -7.15
C THR A 26 9.32 5.51 -6.78
N ASP A 27 9.80 5.04 -5.65
CA ASP A 27 11.06 5.39 -5.02
C ASP A 27 11.82 4.09 -4.75
N VAL A 28 13.08 4.01 -5.17
CA VAL A 28 13.91 2.84 -4.93
C VAL A 28 14.71 3.08 -3.67
N VAL A 29 14.65 2.13 -2.74
CA VAL A 29 15.38 2.22 -1.47
C VAL A 29 16.86 2.06 -1.75
N ASP A 30 17.61 3.15 -1.69
CA ASP A 30 19.05 3.11 -1.89
C ASP A 30 19.74 2.64 -0.59
N GLY A 31 20.43 1.50 -0.65
CA GLY A 31 21.12 0.89 0.49
C GLY A 31 22.30 1.69 1.03
N SER A 32 22.61 2.84 0.43
CA SER A 32 23.75 3.68 0.81
C SER A 32 23.43 4.66 1.93
N SER A 33 22.18 4.75 2.39
CA SER A 33 21.78 5.60 3.53
C SER A 33 21.73 4.79 4.83
N PRO A 34 22.68 4.97 5.77
CA PRO A 34 22.72 4.24 7.05
C PRO A 34 21.63 4.70 8.04
N GLU A 35 20.93 5.78 7.73
CA GLU A 35 19.81 6.28 8.53
C GLU A 35 18.52 5.81 7.87
N GLY A 36 18.02 4.68 8.36
CA GLY A 36 16.78 4.05 7.92
C GLY A 36 15.60 5.02 7.90
N SER A 37 15.42 5.71 6.77
CA SER A 37 14.21 6.48 6.42
C SER A 37 13.03 5.57 6.05
N GLY A 38 13.15 4.26 6.32
CA GLY A 38 12.18 3.25 5.98
C GLY A 38 10.99 3.28 6.94
N SER A 39 9.97 4.07 6.60
CA SER A 39 8.63 3.82 7.14
C SER A 39 8.30 2.35 6.83
N ARG A 40 8.19 1.53 7.87
CA ARG A 40 7.83 0.11 7.73
C ARG A 40 6.59 0.00 6.88
N CYS A 41 6.57 -0.96 5.95
CA CYS A 41 5.40 -1.15 5.13
C CYS A 41 4.27 -1.66 6.03
N THR A 42 3.26 -0.85 6.30
CA THR A 42 2.17 -1.25 7.23
C THR A 42 1.26 -2.33 6.66
N VAL A 43 1.46 -2.73 5.40
CA VAL A 43 0.70 -3.78 4.72
C VAL A 43 1.29 -5.16 4.99
N CYS A 44 2.61 -5.33 4.84
CA CYS A 44 3.31 -6.58 5.17
C CYS A 44 4.03 -6.56 6.53
N LEU A 45 4.07 -5.41 7.19
CA LEU A 45 4.77 -5.15 8.46
C LEU A 45 6.29 -5.34 8.39
N GLU A 46 6.86 -5.36 7.17
CA GLU A 46 8.30 -5.53 6.95
C GLU A 46 9.00 -4.20 6.65
N GLU A 47 10.29 -4.19 6.95
CA GLU A 47 11.20 -3.07 6.66
C GLU A 47 11.66 -3.13 5.20
N PRO A 48 11.59 -2.01 4.46
CA PRO A 48 12.15 -1.95 3.12
C PRO A 48 13.65 -2.26 3.12
N ALA A 49 14.06 -3.24 2.31
CA ALA A 49 15.45 -3.53 2.06
C ALA A 49 16.02 -2.67 0.91
N ALA A 50 17.33 -2.51 0.88
CA ALA A 50 18.04 -1.88 -0.23
C ALA A 50 17.68 -2.56 -1.58
N GLY A 51 17.38 -1.76 -2.59
CA GLY A 51 16.94 -2.22 -3.91
C GLY A 51 15.45 -2.55 -4.02
N GLN A 52 14.67 -2.46 -2.94
CA GLN A 52 13.21 -2.60 -3.01
C GLN A 52 12.56 -1.35 -3.61
N VAL A 53 11.50 -1.57 -4.36
CA VAL A 53 10.68 -0.50 -4.96
C VAL A 53 9.53 -0.16 -4.02
N MET A 54 9.55 1.05 -3.50
CA MET A 54 8.47 1.64 -2.70
C MET A 54 7.63 2.54 -3.59
N ARG A 55 6.32 2.50 -3.43
CA ARG A 55 5.39 3.43 -4.06
C ARG A 55 5.00 4.50 -3.06
N VAL A 56 5.05 5.75 -3.52
CA VAL A 56 4.77 6.94 -2.71
C VAL A 56 3.41 7.46 -3.11
N LEU A 57 2.48 7.52 -2.16
CA LEU A 57 1.17 8.10 -2.39
C LEU A 57 1.26 9.64 -2.37
N PRO A 58 0.32 10.36 -3.01
CA PRO A 58 0.21 11.82 -2.91
C PRO A 58 0.02 12.34 -1.48
N CYS A 59 -0.33 11.47 -0.52
CA CYS A 59 -0.36 11.79 0.91
C CYS A 59 0.99 11.62 1.63
N SER A 60 2.09 11.47 0.88
CA SER A 60 3.47 11.27 1.36
C SER A 60 3.75 9.95 2.10
N HIS A 61 2.81 9.00 2.09
CA HIS A 61 3.03 7.67 2.67
C HIS A 61 3.69 6.72 1.67
N ARG A 62 4.58 5.87 2.19
CA ARG A 62 5.46 4.99 1.42
C ARG A 62 5.15 3.53 1.75
N PHE A 63 5.02 2.68 0.74
CA PHE A 63 4.75 1.24 0.91
C PHE A 63 5.45 0.45 -0.18
N HIS A 64 5.70 -0.86 -0.01
CA HIS A 64 6.17 -1.69 -1.11
C HIS A 64 5.19 -1.61 -2.28
N ARG A 65 5.72 -1.43 -3.49
CA ARG A 65 4.92 -1.41 -4.73
C ARG A 65 3.92 -2.57 -4.75
N ASP A 66 4.39 -3.80 -4.58
CA ASP A 66 3.52 -4.99 -4.62
C ASP A 66 2.41 -4.96 -3.54
N CYS A 67 2.77 -4.56 -2.32
CA CYS A 67 1.84 -4.53 -1.21
C CYS A 67 0.73 -3.48 -1.41
N ILE A 68 1.11 -2.27 -1.83
CA ILE A 68 0.14 -1.21 -2.04
C ILE A 68 -0.67 -1.42 -3.31
N ASP A 69 -0.10 -1.98 -4.37
CA ASP A 69 -0.83 -2.32 -5.59
C ASP A 69 -1.99 -3.28 -5.29
N LYS A 70 -1.74 -4.32 -4.49
CA LYS A 70 -2.78 -5.25 -4.01
C LYS A 70 -3.85 -4.56 -3.17
N TRP A 71 -3.44 -3.66 -2.29
CA TRP A 71 -4.39 -2.88 -1.47
C TRP A 71 -5.26 -1.98 -2.36
N LEU A 72 -4.64 -1.25 -3.28
CA LEU A 72 -5.32 -0.32 -4.19
C LEU A 72 -6.26 -1.02 -5.15
N ALA A 73 -5.95 -2.25 -5.57
CA ALA A 73 -6.84 -3.08 -6.38
C ALA A 73 -8.18 -3.39 -5.67
N VAL A 74 -8.19 -3.41 -4.33
CA VAL A 74 -9.40 -3.60 -3.52
C VAL A 74 -9.98 -2.27 -3.06
N LYS A 75 -9.13 -1.32 -2.65
CA LYS A 75 -9.53 -0.03 -2.08
C LYS A 75 -8.55 1.07 -2.47
N ALA A 76 -9.01 2.01 -3.29
CA ALA A 76 -8.27 3.18 -3.75
C ALA A 76 -8.04 4.25 -2.66
N SER A 77 -7.61 3.85 -1.46
CA SER A 77 -7.43 4.75 -0.31
C SER A 77 -6.11 4.43 0.40
N CYS A 78 -5.47 5.41 1.02
CA CYS A 78 -4.27 5.17 1.82
C CYS A 78 -4.58 4.34 3.09
N PRO A 79 -3.82 3.28 3.41
CA PRO A 79 -4.06 2.47 4.61
C PRO A 79 -3.69 3.20 5.92
N ILE A 80 -2.91 4.27 5.86
CA ILE A 80 -2.50 5.03 7.05
C ILE A 80 -3.46 6.19 7.33
N CYS A 81 -3.72 7.05 6.34
CA CYS A 81 -4.55 8.24 6.53
C CYS A 81 -5.97 8.13 5.96
N LEU A 82 -6.33 6.97 5.39
CA LEU A 82 -7.65 6.69 4.79
C LEU A 82 -8.08 7.66 3.69
N ARG A 83 -7.14 8.45 3.15
CA ARG A 83 -7.39 9.40 2.08
C ARG A 83 -7.56 8.68 0.75
N ASP A 84 -8.66 8.94 0.05
CA ASP A 84 -8.90 8.46 -1.30
C ASP A 84 -7.86 9.00 -2.29
N LEU A 85 -7.54 8.18 -3.28
CA LEU A 85 -6.55 8.43 -4.33
C LEU A 85 -7.22 8.77 -5.68
N LYS A 86 -8.49 9.19 -5.62
CA LYS A 86 -9.27 9.66 -6.78
C LYS A 86 -8.83 11.05 -7.23
#